data_AF-A0A545TFB4-F1
#
_entry.id   AF-A0A545TFB4-F1
#
_cell.length_a   1.000
_cell.length_b   1.000
_cell.length_c   1.000
_cell.angle_alpha   90.00
_cell.angle_beta   90.00
_cell.angle_gamma   90.00
#
_symmetry.space_group_name_H-M   'P 1'
#
loop_
_entity.id
_entity.type
_entity.pdbx_description
1 polymer ?
#
loop_
_entity_poly.entity_id
_entity_poly.type
_entity_poly.pdbx_seq_one_letter_code
_entity_poly.pdbx_strand_id
1 'polypeptide(L)'
;MVKAIASAVFALAVLTGTAQAESWSLSSGESKVSFGSIKKGTIGEVHHFGEVSGQVAADGAVKIEIDVASVETWIDIRNERMLKWVFDSVNFPKAVISTQLDMSKLQALEPGETLSMDVTATLALAGQSSDIDASLFVARLSDGKVLVTSDELLMLDTADFNLTEGVEKLRQAAELSSIAQAAPISIRLVFTADEKSAGLSPAVVPAGLKVSAVAAAVTGDAAAGARAFRRCAACHEVKSEKNKVGPHLVGVVGRAAGSIKDYRYSEAMSSTAIVWTPETLGEFLKDPKKYLPGTKMVAKLKKQKDIDNIIAYLAEGPE
;
A
#
# COMPACT_ATOMS: atom_id res chain seq x y z
N MET A 1 58.64 51.68 -9.16
CA MET A 1 57.30 51.90 -8.59
C MET A 1 56.35 51.85 -9.79
N VAL A 2 55.42 50.92 -10.00
CA VAL A 2 54.38 50.36 -9.11
C VAL A 2 54.00 48.97 -9.63
N LYS A 3 53.83 48.02 -8.72
CA LYS A 3 53.37 46.63 -8.96
C LYS A 3 51.90 46.61 -9.37
N ALA A 4 51.55 45.86 -10.41
CA ALA A 4 50.17 45.52 -10.73
C ALA A 4 49.64 44.51 -9.69
N ILE A 5 48.58 44.91 -8.98
CA ILE A 5 47.90 44.09 -7.96
C ILE A 5 46.80 43.29 -8.65
N ALA A 6 46.86 41.97 -8.48
CA ALA A 6 45.82 41.03 -8.81
C ALA A 6 44.53 41.35 -8.02
N SER A 7 43.39 41.32 -8.69
CA SER A 7 42.08 41.25 -8.05
C SER A 7 41.30 40.13 -8.72
N ALA A 8 41.47 38.92 -8.18
CA ALA A 8 40.59 37.80 -8.44
C ALA A 8 39.40 37.93 -7.49
N VAL A 9 38.25 38.36 -8.01
CA VAL A 9 36.99 38.35 -7.30
C VAL A 9 36.50 36.90 -7.29
N PHE A 10 36.67 36.22 -6.14
CA PHE A 10 36.04 34.93 -5.88
C PHE A 10 34.56 35.19 -5.57
N ALA A 11 33.69 35.03 -6.56
CA ALA A 11 32.25 35.00 -6.33
C ALA A 11 31.89 33.66 -5.66
N LEU A 12 31.73 33.69 -4.34
CA LEU A 12 31.21 32.56 -3.58
C LEU A 12 29.70 32.45 -3.86
N ALA A 13 29.34 31.62 -4.85
CA ALA A 13 27.94 31.27 -5.10
C ALA A 13 27.44 30.44 -3.90
N VAL A 14 26.70 31.07 -3.00
CA VAL A 14 25.89 30.37 -2.00
C VAL A 14 24.77 29.68 -2.77
N LEU A 15 24.97 28.40 -3.08
CA LEU A 15 23.90 27.51 -3.50
C LEU A 15 22.97 27.33 -2.30
N THR A 16 21.94 28.16 -2.20
CA THR A 16 20.79 27.85 -1.34
C THR A 16 20.16 26.60 -1.90
N GLY A 17 20.50 25.44 -1.32
CA GLY A 17 19.78 24.21 -1.58
C GLY A 17 18.32 24.46 -1.22
N THR A 18 17.43 24.51 -2.22
CA THR A 18 16.01 24.44 -1.95
C THR A 18 15.78 23.08 -1.32
N ALA A 19 15.50 23.06 -0.02
CA ALA A 19 14.97 21.88 0.63
C ALA A 19 13.71 21.50 -0.15
N GLN A 20 13.81 20.46 -1.00
CA GLN A 20 12.63 19.91 -1.62
C GLN A 20 11.75 19.40 -0.49
N ALA A 21 10.54 19.94 -0.41
CA ALA A 21 9.57 19.51 0.57
C ALA A 21 9.26 18.03 0.32
N GLU A 22 9.37 17.23 1.38
CA GLU A 22 9.25 15.78 1.32
C GLU A 22 7.78 15.40 1.15
N SER A 23 7.47 14.68 0.07
CA SER A 23 6.21 13.95 -0.07
C SER A 23 6.35 12.58 0.60
N TRP A 24 5.22 12.00 0.99
CA TRP A 24 5.17 10.76 1.76
C TRP A 24 4.19 9.79 1.12
N SER A 25 4.59 8.53 1.01
CA SER A 25 3.75 7.45 0.50
C SER A 25 3.37 6.48 1.62
N LEU A 26 2.12 6.00 1.59
CA LEU A 26 1.60 5.04 2.55
C LEU A 26 2.17 3.64 2.27
N SER A 27 2.73 3.02 3.30
CA SER A 27 3.21 1.63 3.30
C SER A 27 2.03 0.68 3.55
N SER A 28 1.44 0.12 2.48
CA SER A 28 0.23 -0.73 2.57
C SER A 28 0.42 -1.89 3.55
N GLY A 29 1.51 -2.64 3.43
CA GLY A 29 1.77 -3.82 4.27
C GLY A 29 2.04 -3.52 5.75
N GLU A 30 2.29 -2.26 6.10
CA GLU A 30 2.44 -1.81 7.49
C GLU A 30 1.22 -1.06 8.00
N SER A 31 0.31 -0.72 7.10
CA SER A 31 -0.91 0.02 7.39
C SER A 31 -2.10 -0.92 7.60
N LYS A 32 -3.15 -0.42 8.25
CA LYS A 32 -4.40 -1.13 8.46
C LYS A 32 -5.54 -0.15 8.66
N VAL A 33 -6.63 -0.39 7.96
CA VAL A 33 -7.93 0.22 8.22
C VAL A 33 -8.87 -0.88 8.71
N SER A 34 -9.53 -0.67 9.83
CA SER A 34 -10.44 -1.65 10.43
C SER A 34 -11.73 -0.99 10.82
N PHE A 35 -12.82 -1.74 10.70
CA PHE A 35 -14.14 -1.30 11.09
C PHE A 35 -14.84 -2.38 11.91
N GLY A 36 -15.65 -1.94 12.85
CA GLY A 36 -16.51 -2.81 13.64
C GLY A 36 -17.92 -2.87 13.08
N SER A 37 -18.60 -3.98 13.35
CA SER A 37 -20.05 -4.09 13.18
C SER A 37 -20.65 -4.71 14.44
N ILE A 38 -21.85 -4.28 14.82
CA ILE A 38 -22.59 -4.86 15.94
C ILE A 38 -23.85 -5.53 15.38
N LYS A 39 -24.02 -6.83 15.62
CA LYS A 39 -25.21 -7.59 15.20
C LYS A 39 -25.95 -8.19 16.39
N LYS A 40 -27.22 -8.53 16.18
CA LYS A 40 -28.12 -9.07 17.22
C LYS A 40 -28.12 -8.21 18.49
N GLY A 41 -27.94 -6.90 18.31
CA GLY A 41 -27.83 -5.89 19.36
C GLY A 41 -26.58 -5.92 20.25
N THR A 42 -25.81 -7.01 20.28
CA THR A 42 -24.78 -7.24 21.31
C THR A 42 -23.48 -7.86 20.82
N ILE A 43 -23.46 -8.40 19.60
CA ILE A 43 -22.31 -9.13 19.07
C ILE A 43 -21.46 -8.19 18.22
N GLY A 44 -20.34 -7.74 18.76
CA GLY A 44 -19.32 -7.00 18.03
C GLY A 44 -18.45 -7.92 17.17
N GLU A 45 -18.15 -7.51 15.95
CA GLU A 45 -17.20 -8.15 15.04
C GLU A 45 -16.25 -7.08 14.50
N VAL A 46 -15.01 -7.47 14.18
CA VAL A 46 -14.00 -6.60 13.58
C VAL A 46 -13.65 -7.11 12.20
N HIS A 47 -13.63 -6.19 11.25
CA HIS A 47 -13.33 -6.40 9.84
C HIS A 47 -12.21 -5.46 9.41
N HIS A 48 -11.64 -5.68 8.23
CA HIS A 48 -10.59 -4.81 7.72
C HIS A 48 -10.59 -4.76 6.19
N PHE A 49 -9.84 -3.80 5.67
CA PHE A 49 -9.46 -3.76 4.25
C PHE A 49 -8.01 -4.16 4.12
N GLY A 50 -7.70 -5.04 3.17
CA GLY A 50 -6.36 -5.55 2.91
C GLY A 50 -5.50 -4.61 2.07
N GLU A 51 -6.10 -3.78 1.23
CA GLU A 51 -5.41 -2.92 0.27
C GLU A 51 -5.72 -1.45 0.54
N VAL A 52 -4.73 -0.74 1.08
CA VAL A 52 -4.79 0.69 1.35
C VAL A 52 -3.57 1.35 0.74
N SER A 53 -3.78 2.46 0.05
CA SER A 53 -2.73 3.27 -0.55
C SER A 53 -2.95 4.74 -0.22
N GLY A 54 -1.94 5.57 -0.35
CA GLY A 54 -2.12 6.99 -0.13
C GLY A 54 -0.84 7.79 -0.20
N GLN A 55 -1.00 9.10 -0.27
CA GLN A 55 0.08 10.07 -0.34
C GLN A 55 -0.24 11.28 0.53
N VAL A 56 0.82 11.86 1.11
CA VAL A 56 0.81 13.20 1.68
C VAL A 56 1.78 14.02 0.86
N ALA A 57 1.26 15.00 0.12
CA ALA A 57 2.08 15.90 -0.67
C ALA A 57 2.85 16.87 0.24
N ALA A 58 3.91 17.44 -0.32
CA ALA A 58 4.75 18.45 0.31
C ALA A 58 3.98 19.65 0.90
N ASP A 59 2.89 20.05 0.24
CA ASP A 59 2.02 21.15 0.64
C ASP A 59 0.98 20.74 1.69
N GLY A 60 0.94 19.47 2.10
CA GLY A 60 -0.01 18.93 3.06
C GLY A 60 -1.29 18.35 2.44
N ALA A 61 -1.42 18.32 1.12
CA ALA A 61 -2.55 17.65 0.49
C ALA A 61 -2.47 16.13 0.71
N VAL A 62 -3.51 15.57 1.33
CA VAL A 62 -3.61 14.13 1.63
C VAL A 62 -4.61 13.49 0.70
N LYS A 63 -4.25 12.33 0.16
CA LYS A 63 -5.19 11.43 -0.50
C LYS A 63 -4.88 9.99 -0.11
N ILE A 64 -5.83 9.32 0.53
CA ILE A 64 -5.77 7.89 0.86
C ILE A 64 -6.88 7.19 0.09
N GLU A 65 -6.56 6.07 -0.55
CA GLU A 65 -7.50 5.23 -1.28
C GLU A 65 -7.53 3.84 -0.65
N ILE A 66 -8.72 3.39 -0.30
CA ILE A 66 -8.99 2.03 0.19
C ILE A 66 -9.68 1.29 -0.94
N ASP A 67 -9.11 0.16 -1.39
CA ASP A 67 -9.79 -0.70 -2.34
C ASP A 67 -10.87 -1.49 -1.60
N VAL A 68 -12.14 -1.21 -1.90
CA VAL A 68 -13.24 -1.86 -1.19
C VAL A 68 -13.31 -3.35 -1.51
N ALA A 69 -12.78 -3.79 -2.66
CA ALA A 69 -12.68 -5.21 -3.04
C ALA A 69 -11.83 -6.03 -2.05
N SER A 70 -10.93 -5.37 -1.32
CA SER A 70 -10.08 -5.99 -0.31
C SER A 70 -10.74 -6.17 1.06
N VAL A 71 -12.07 -5.99 1.16
CA VAL A 71 -12.81 -6.19 2.41
C VAL A 71 -12.66 -7.63 2.91
N GLU A 72 -12.26 -7.77 4.17
CA GLU A 72 -12.08 -9.06 4.82
C GLU A 72 -12.85 -9.12 6.15
N THR A 73 -13.80 -10.05 6.20
CA THR A 73 -14.64 -10.36 7.36
C THR A 73 -14.46 -11.79 7.87
N TRP A 74 -13.53 -12.55 7.30
CA TRP A 74 -13.30 -13.98 7.51
C TRP A 74 -14.45 -14.89 7.08
N ILE A 75 -15.37 -14.37 6.26
CA ILE A 75 -16.51 -15.10 5.72
C ILE A 75 -16.70 -14.67 4.27
N ASP A 76 -16.27 -15.51 3.33
CA ASP A 76 -16.22 -15.18 1.89
C ASP A 76 -17.57 -14.68 1.35
N ILE A 77 -18.65 -15.39 1.66
CA ILE A 77 -20.00 -15.00 1.23
C ILE A 77 -20.44 -13.65 1.81
N ARG A 78 -19.92 -13.26 2.97
CA ARG A 78 -20.19 -11.93 3.55
C ARG A 78 -19.38 -10.87 2.81
N ASN A 79 -18.12 -11.15 2.47
CA ASN A 79 -17.29 -10.25 1.66
C ASN A 79 -18.01 -9.96 0.33
N GLU A 80 -18.41 -10.98 -0.42
CA GLU A 80 -19.16 -10.83 -1.68
C GLU A 80 -20.43 -10.00 -1.54
N ARG A 81 -21.21 -10.24 -0.49
CA ARG A 81 -22.45 -9.49 -0.23
C ARG A 81 -22.17 -8.04 0.16
N MET A 82 -21.10 -7.75 0.91
CA MET A 82 -20.71 -6.38 1.24
C MET A 82 -20.30 -5.61 -0.01
N LEU A 83 -19.47 -6.21 -0.86
CA LEU A 83 -19.04 -5.62 -2.13
C LEU A 83 -20.25 -5.26 -3.01
N LYS A 84 -21.22 -6.17 -3.10
CA LYS A 84 -22.39 -5.99 -3.95
C LYS A 84 -23.44 -5.05 -3.37
N TRP A 85 -23.79 -5.21 -2.10
CA TRP A 85 -24.97 -4.55 -1.53
C TRP A 85 -24.65 -3.29 -0.74
N VAL A 86 -23.46 -3.22 -0.12
CA VAL A 86 -23.06 -2.08 0.71
C VAL A 86 -22.22 -1.12 -0.10
N PHE A 87 -21.11 -1.59 -0.68
CA PHE A 87 -20.15 -0.69 -1.32
C PHE A 87 -20.43 -0.40 -2.80
N ASP A 88 -21.27 -1.22 -3.44
CA ASP A 88 -21.49 -1.19 -4.89
C ASP A 88 -20.14 -1.11 -5.64
N SER A 89 -19.26 -2.06 -5.34
CA SER A 89 -17.84 -2.04 -5.73
C SER A 89 -17.61 -2.02 -7.24
N VAL A 90 -18.64 -2.36 -8.03
CA VAL A 90 -18.59 -2.27 -9.50
C VAL A 90 -18.55 -0.81 -9.95
N ASN A 91 -19.36 0.05 -9.31
CA ASN A 91 -19.43 1.47 -9.65
C ASN A 91 -18.48 2.31 -8.79
N PHE A 92 -18.22 1.87 -7.56
CA PHE A 92 -17.39 2.58 -6.58
C PHE A 92 -16.32 1.65 -6.00
N PRO A 93 -15.27 1.32 -6.78
CA PRO A 93 -14.25 0.35 -6.36
C PRO A 93 -13.34 0.88 -5.23
N LYS A 94 -13.43 2.17 -4.90
CA LYS A 94 -12.56 2.81 -3.92
C LYS A 94 -13.36 3.68 -2.95
N ALA A 95 -12.97 3.62 -1.68
CA ALA A 95 -13.22 4.70 -0.74
C ALA A 95 -12.02 5.67 -0.79
N VAL A 96 -12.28 6.97 -0.82
CA VAL A 96 -11.22 7.98 -0.91
C VAL A 96 -11.34 8.93 0.26
N ILE A 97 -10.26 9.08 1.02
CA ILE A 97 -10.13 10.06 2.10
C ILE A 97 -9.22 11.18 1.60
N SER A 98 -9.67 12.42 1.74
CA SER A 98 -8.89 13.60 1.36
C SER A 98 -8.96 14.68 2.44
N THR A 99 -7.84 15.35 2.68
CA THR A 99 -7.77 16.50 3.59
C THR A 99 -6.57 17.38 3.24
N GLN A 100 -6.50 18.56 3.84
CA GLN A 100 -5.39 19.48 3.74
C GLN A 100 -4.79 19.68 5.13
N LEU A 101 -3.57 19.17 5.34
CA LEU A 101 -2.87 19.29 6.62
C LEU A 101 -2.07 20.59 6.69
N ASP A 102 -1.94 21.12 7.91
CA ASP A 102 -0.91 22.08 8.25
C ASP A 102 0.41 21.33 8.53
N MET A 103 1.33 21.39 7.57
CA MET A 103 2.60 20.69 7.65
C MET A 103 3.58 21.33 8.63
N SER A 104 3.32 22.54 9.15
CA SER A 104 4.28 23.28 9.98
C SER A 104 4.67 22.50 11.24
N LYS A 105 3.68 21.91 11.91
CA LYS A 105 3.90 21.11 13.13
C LYS A 105 4.46 19.72 12.81
N LEU A 106 4.03 19.12 11.70
CA LEU A 106 4.45 17.78 11.29
C LEU A 106 5.91 17.76 10.82
N GLN A 107 6.35 18.79 10.11
CA GLN A 107 7.73 18.93 9.65
C GLN A 107 8.70 19.25 10.80
N ALA A 108 8.22 19.89 11.85
CA ALA A 108 9.01 20.19 13.04
C ALA A 108 9.18 18.98 13.98
N LEU A 109 8.44 17.88 13.74
CA LEU A 109 8.45 16.70 14.60
C LEU A 109 9.74 15.89 14.39
N GLU A 110 10.59 15.83 15.41
CA GLU A 110 11.86 15.08 15.38
C GLU A 110 11.62 13.57 15.61
N PRO A 111 12.49 12.67 15.12
CA PRO A 111 12.39 11.24 15.40
C PRO A 111 12.27 10.92 16.89
N GLY A 112 11.24 10.16 17.25
CA GLY A 112 10.87 9.82 18.63
C GLY A 112 9.81 10.74 19.24
N GLU A 113 9.53 11.90 18.62
CA GLU A 113 8.47 12.80 19.07
C GLU A 113 7.09 12.39 18.55
N THR A 114 6.08 12.88 19.25
CA THR A 114 4.66 12.59 19.01
C THR A 114 3.83 13.86 19.03
N LEU A 115 2.77 13.89 18.25
CA LEU A 115 1.81 14.98 18.15
C LEU A 115 0.39 14.42 18.08
N SER A 116 -0.53 14.96 18.88
CA SER A 116 -1.96 14.79 18.62
C SER A 116 -2.49 15.98 17.82
N MET A 117 -3.33 15.71 16.83
CA MET A 117 -3.95 16.74 16.02
C MET A 117 -5.37 16.35 15.60
N ASP A 118 -6.26 17.33 15.57
CA ASP A 118 -7.60 17.15 15.02
C ASP A 118 -7.60 17.54 13.55
N VAL A 119 -8.27 16.73 12.74
CA VAL A 119 -8.35 16.87 11.29
C VAL A 119 -9.78 16.64 10.84
N THR A 120 -10.32 17.60 10.08
CA THR A 120 -11.51 17.37 9.27
C THR A 120 -11.07 16.86 7.91
N ALA A 121 -11.51 15.66 7.55
CA ALA A 121 -11.25 15.04 6.25
C ALA A 121 -12.56 14.76 5.53
N THR A 122 -12.55 14.83 4.21
CA THR A 122 -13.68 14.36 3.41
C THR A 122 -13.47 12.88 3.09
N LEU A 123 -14.47 12.05 3.39
CA LEU A 123 -14.55 10.67 2.96
C LEU A 123 -15.56 10.56 1.82
N ALA A 124 -15.14 10.01 0.68
CA ALA A 124 -15.98 9.60 -0.41
C ALA A 124 -16.11 8.07 -0.42
N LEU A 125 -17.34 7.56 -0.29
CA LEU A 125 -17.67 6.14 -0.18
C LEU A 125 -19.02 5.86 -0.86
N ALA A 126 -19.07 4.82 -1.69
CA ALA A 126 -20.29 4.38 -2.39
C ALA A 126 -21.04 5.51 -3.14
N GLY A 127 -20.28 6.43 -3.75
CA GLY A 127 -20.83 7.55 -4.51
C GLY A 127 -21.31 8.75 -3.68
N GLN A 128 -21.20 8.67 -2.35
CA GLN A 128 -21.52 9.74 -1.44
C GLN A 128 -20.26 10.29 -0.77
N SER A 129 -20.25 11.58 -0.46
CA SER A 129 -19.19 12.23 0.31
C SER A 129 -19.75 12.83 1.59
N SER A 130 -18.98 12.73 2.66
CA SER A 130 -19.24 13.40 3.94
C SER A 130 -17.93 13.80 4.60
N ASP A 131 -17.97 14.87 5.39
CA ASP A 131 -16.83 15.26 6.21
C ASP A 131 -16.82 14.43 7.50
N ILE A 132 -15.61 14.04 7.91
CA ILE A 132 -15.34 13.25 9.09
C ILE A 132 -14.30 13.99 9.94
N ASP A 133 -14.64 14.23 11.20
CA ASP A 133 -13.70 14.75 12.18
C ASP A 133 -12.94 13.59 12.82
N ALA A 134 -11.62 13.71 12.84
CA ALA A 134 -10.72 12.68 13.34
C ALA A 134 -9.70 13.31 14.28
N SER A 135 -9.58 12.76 15.49
CA SER A 135 -8.43 13.02 16.35
C SER A 135 -7.34 12.00 16.06
N LEU A 136 -6.19 12.48 15.61
CA LEU A 136 -5.07 11.66 15.14
C LEU A 136 -3.89 11.77 16.10
N PHE A 137 -3.28 10.63 16.38
CA PHE A 137 -1.98 10.53 17.03
C PHE A 137 -0.91 10.24 15.98
N VAL A 138 0.10 11.11 15.91
CA VAL A 138 1.20 11.03 14.95
C VAL A 138 2.50 10.82 15.71
N ALA A 139 3.32 9.87 15.26
CA ALA A 139 4.66 9.62 15.80
C ALA A 139 5.69 9.58 14.67
N ARG A 140 6.75 10.39 14.78
CA ARG A 140 7.90 10.32 13.87
C ARG A 140 8.79 9.15 14.31
N LEU A 141 8.83 8.08 13.53
CA LEU A 141 9.61 6.89 13.87
C LEU A 141 11.08 7.03 13.47
N SER A 142 11.32 7.71 12.35
CA SER A 142 12.66 8.04 11.84
C SER A 142 12.55 9.21 10.85
N ASP A 143 13.68 9.68 10.31
CA ASP A 143 13.71 10.75 9.30
C ASP A 143 12.80 10.45 8.10
N GLY A 144 12.69 9.19 7.70
CA GLY A 144 11.90 8.78 6.55
C GLY A 144 10.64 7.98 6.90
N LYS A 145 10.18 7.96 8.17
CA LYS A 145 9.05 7.12 8.56
C LYS A 145 8.17 7.75 9.64
N VAL A 146 6.86 7.76 9.40
CA VAL A 146 5.83 8.29 10.31
C VAL A 146 4.74 7.24 10.53
N LEU A 147 4.27 7.13 11.76
CA LEU A 147 3.09 6.38 12.15
C LEU A 147 1.96 7.35 12.45
N VAL A 148 0.77 7.08 11.94
CA VAL A 148 -0.46 7.81 12.23
C VAL A 148 -1.50 6.81 12.72
N THR A 149 -2.12 7.06 13.86
CA THR A 149 -3.23 6.28 14.38
C THR A 149 -4.40 7.18 14.74
N SER A 150 -5.60 6.63 14.74
CA SER A 150 -6.73 7.30 15.38
C SER A 150 -6.54 7.28 16.91
N ASP A 151 -6.63 8.45 17.56
CA ASP A 151 -6.55 8.56 19.03
C ASP A 151 -7.87 8.09 19.67
N GLU A 152 -8.98 8.35 18.98
CA GLU A 152 -10.33 7.89 19.32
C GLU A 152 -10.93 7.04 18.19
N LEU A 153 -11.97 6.25 18.47
CA LEU A 153 -12.70 5.54 17.42
C LEU A 153 -13.49 6.55 16.58
N LEU A 154 -13.30 6.52 15.26
CA LEU A 154 -14.16 7.30 14.38
C LEU A 154 -15.49 6.57 14.25
N MET A 155 -16.59 7.26 14.51
CA MET A 155 -17.92 6.66 14.37
C MET A 155 -18.52 7.13 13.05
N LEU A 156 -18.76 6.19 12.13
CA LEU A 156 -19.45 6.49 10.88
C LEU A 156 -20.89 6.00 10.94
N ASP A 157 -21.83 6.85 10.55
CA ASP A 157 -23.22 6.45 10.30
C ASP A 157 -23.37 5.99 8.85
N THR A 158 -24.01 4.85 8.66
CA THR A 158 -24.30 4.31 7.32
C THR A 158 -25.22 5.22 6.50
N ALA A 159 -26.06 6.02 7.17
CA ALA A 159 -26.95 6.96 6.51
C ALA A 159 -26.20 8.07 5.76
N ASP A 160 -25.07 8.53 6.31
CA ASP A 160 -24.24 9.59 5.71
C ASP A 160 -23.66 9.20 4.34
N PHE A 161 -23.61 7.90 4.07
CA PHE A 161 -23.06 7.31 2.85
C PHE A 161 -24.07 6.49 2.04
N ASN A 162 -25.38 6.59 2.35
CA ASN A 162 -26.46 5.82 1.73
C ASN A 162 -26.28 4.29 1.82
N LEU A 163 -25.61 3.79 2.87
CA LEU A 163 -25.31 2.36 3.05
C LEU A 163 -26.41 1.59 3.78
N THR A 164 -27.38 2.28 4.38
CA THR A 164 -28.43 1.70 5.23
C THR A 164 -29.19 0.55 4.56
N GLU A 165 -29.58 0.71 3.29
CA GLU A 165 -30.29 -0.34 2.55
C GLU A 165 -29.40 -1.58 2.33
N GLY A 166 -28.13 -1.36 2.02
CA GLY A 166 -27.14 -2.43 1.86
C GLY A 166 -26.96 -3.24 3.13
N VAL A 167 -26.83 -2.54 4.27
CA VAL A 167 -26.72 -3.17 5.59
C VAL A 167 -28.00 -3.93 5.96
N GLU A 168 -29.17 -3.42 5.61
CA GLU A 168 -30.44 -4.10 5.83
C GLU A 168 -30.56 -5.38 4.98
N LYS A 169 -30.08 -5.38 3.73
CA LYS A 169 -29.98 -6.60 2.90
C LYS A 169 -29.08 -7.65 3.57
N LEU A 170 -27.95 -7.23 4.15
CA LEU A 170 -27.08 -8.15 4.90
C LEU A 170 -27.78 -8.73 6.12
N ARG A 171 -28.51 -7.90 6.88
CA ARG A 171 -29.28 -8.33 8.06
C ARG A 171 -30.30 -9.40 7.68
N GLN A 172 -31.09 -9.16 6.63
CA GLN A 172 -32.11 -10.09 6.15
C GLN A 172 -31.50 -11.39 5.63
N ALA A 173 -30.46 -11.30 4.80
CA ALA A 173 -29.82 -12.47 4.19
C ALA A 173 -29.04 -13.35 5.18
N ALA A 174 -28.81 -12.85 6.39
CA ALA A 174 -28.20 -13.60 7.51
C ALA A 174 -29.22 -13.89 8.63
N GLU A 175 -30.51 -13.58 8.42
CA GLU A 175 -31.60 -13.81 9.38
C GLU A 175 -31.31 -13.22 10.78
N LEU A 176 -30.67 -12.05 10.81
CA LEU A 176 -30.27 -11.38 12.05
C LEU A 176 -31.39 -10.49 12.57
N SER A 177 -31.56 -10.37 13.89
CA SER A 177 -32.55 -9.44 14.46
C SER A 177 -32.19 -7.97 14.22
N SER A 178 -30.91 -7.64 14.19
CA SER A 178 -30.39 -6.30 13.90
C SER A 178 -28.94 -6.32 13.44
N ILE A 179 -28.56 -5.27 12.69
CA ILE A 179 -27.19 -4.80 12.51
C ILE A 179 -27.20 -3.30 12.82
N ALA A 180 -26.26 -2.82 13.63
CA ALA A 180 -26.14 -1.40 13.96
C ALA A 180 -25.82 -0.59 12.70
N GLN A 181 -26.43 0.59 12.59
CA GLN A 181 -26.19 1.55 11.51
C GLN A 181 -25.00 2.47 11.77
N ALA A 182 -24.35 2.33 12.93
CA ALA A 182 -23.10 3.01 13.26
C ALA A 182 -21.95 2.00 13.27
N ALA A 183 -20.85 2.33 12.58
CA ALA A 183 -19.65 1.53 12.50
C ALA A 183 -18.47 2.27 13.14
N PRO A 184 -17.85 1.73 14.21
CA PRO A 184 -16.59 2.25 14.72
C PRO A 184 -15.46 1.91 13.76
N ILE A 185 -14.62 2.88 13.46
CA ILE A 185 -13.45 2.76 12.57
C ILE A 185 -12.20 3.06 13.38
N SER A 186 -11.14 2.31 13.10
CA SER A 186 -9.79 2.58 13.62
C SER A 186 -8.80 2.51 12.47
N ILE A 187 -7.81 3.40 12.50
CA ILE A 187 -6.74 3.43 11.50
C ILE A 187 -5.37 3.31 12.17
N ARG A 188 -4.47 2.63 11.47
CA ARG A 188 -3.04 2.61 11.75
C ARG A 188 -2.33 2.71 10.41
N LEU A 189 -1.86 3.90 10.07
CA LEU A 189 -1.25 4.19 8.79
C LEU A 189 0.23 4.45 8.99
N VAL A 190 1.06 3.86 8.15
CA VAL A 190 2.50 4.09 8.13
C VAL A 190 2.85 4.78 6.83
N PHE A 191 3.52 5.92 6.93
CA PHE A 191 4.01 6.66 5.79
C PHE A 191 5.53 6.61 5.75
N THR A 192 6.08 6.48 4.55
CA THR A 192 7.52 6.60 4.28
C THR A 192 7.76 7.80 3.40
N ALA A 193 8.80 8.57 3.70
CA ALA A 193 9.21 9.67 2.83
C ALA A 193 9.55 9.10 1.46
N ASP A 194 9.03 9.74 0.41
CA ASP A 194 9.48 9.46 -0.94
C ASP A 194 10.97 9.83 -0.99
N GLU A 195 11.80 9.02 -1.63
CA GLU A 195 13.22 9.34 -1.71
C GLU A 195 13.39 10.76 -2.27
N LYS A 196 14.12 11.62 -1.55
CA LYS A 196 14.69 12.83 -2.14
C LYS A 196 15.40 12.36 -3.39
N SER A 197 14.91 12.77 -4.55
CA SER A 197 15.64 12.59 -5.80
C SER A 197 16.97 13.30 -5.65
N ALA A 198 17.98 12.55 -5.21
CA ALA A 198 19.34 12.99 -5.13
C ALA A 198 19.86 13.06 -6.56
N GLY A 199 19.57 14.18 -7.23
CA GLY A 199 20.33 14.76 -8.34
C GLY A 199 21.10 13.81 -9.26
N LEU A 200 20.50 12.71 -9.69
CA LEU A 200 20.97 11.98 -10.86
C LEU A 200 20.26 12.61 -12.04
N SER A 201 20.99 13.51 -12.72
CA SER A 201 20.59 14.11 -13.99
C SER A 201 19.91 13.04 -14.86
N PRO A 202 18.67 13.27 -15.33
CA PRO A 202 18.08 12.36 -16.29
C PRO A 202 18.95 12.40 -17.54
N ALA A 203 19.50 11.25 -17.91
CA ALA A 203 19.95 11.04 -19.27
C ALA A 203 18.78 11.44 -20.18
N VAL A 204 19.04 12.35 -21.12
CA VAL A 204 18.07 12.87 -22.08
C VAL A 204 17.40 11.68 -22.79
N VAL A 205 16.17 11.38 -22.39
CA VAL A 205 15.25 10.52 -23.15
C VAL A 205 14.44 11.48 -24.03
N PRO A 206 14.48 11.35 -25.37
CA PRO A 206 13.80 12.30 -26.24
C PRO A 206 12.28 12.29 -25.99
N ALA A 207 11.72 13.50 -25.89
CA ALA A 207 10.30 13.75 -25.69
C ALA A 207 9.48 13.13 -26.82
N GLY A 208 8.70 12.10 -26.48
CA GLY A 208 7.83 11.42 -27.45
C GLY A 208 7.04 10.22 -26.95
N LEU A 209 7.17 9.79 -25.69
CA LEU A 209 6.44 8.61 -25.20
C LEU A 209 5.39 8.99 -24.16
N LYS A 210 4.12 8.86 -24.56
CA LYS A 210 2.95 8.91 -23.68
C LYS A 210 3.06 7.75 -22.68
N VAL A 211 3.12 8.06 -21.38
CA VAL A 211 2.97 7.05 -20.33
C VAL A 211 1.47 6.81 -20.16
N SER A 212 0.97 5.77 -20.81
CA SER A 212 -0.31 5.17 -20.47
C SER A 212 -0.08 4.25 -19.27
N ALA A 213 -0.82 4.45 -18.17
CA ALA A 213 -0.93 3.45 -17.12
C ALA A 213 -1.58 2.21 -17.73
N VAL A 214 -0.77 1.21 -18.06
CA VAL A 214 -1.24 -0.10 -18.46
C VAL A 214 -1.10 -0.98 -17.23
N ALA A 215 -2.22 -1.37 -16.63
CA ALA A 215 -2.26 -2.59 -15.83
C ALA A 215 -1.74 -3.69 -16.75
N ALA A 216 -0.52 -4.16 -16.50
CA ALA A 216 0.09 -5.17 -17.34
C ALA A 216 -0.76 -6.43 -17.24
N ALA A 217 -1.46 -6.75 -18.32
CA ALA A 217 -2.15 -8.01 -18.46
C ALA A 217 -1.10 -9.13 -18.29
N VAL A 218 -1.33 -10.04 -17.34
CA VAL A 218 -0.49 -11.22 -17.17
C VAL A 218 -0.77 -12.15 -18.34
N THR A 219 0.14 -12.23 -19.32
CA THR A 219 -0.09 -12.90 -20.62
C THR A 219 0.30 -14.39 -20.66
N GLY A 220 0.49 -15.03 -19.49
CA GLY A 220 0.92 -16.44 -19.39
C GLY A 220 -0.22 -17.46 -19.30
N ASP A 221 0.08 -18.73 -19.59
CA ASP A 221 -0.80 -19.88 -19.36
C ASP A 221 -0.55 -20.45 -17.95
N ALA A 222 -1.50 -20.23 -17.03
CA ALA A 222 -1.40 -20.67 -15.65
C ALA A 222 -1.36 -22.20 -15.49
N ALA A 223 -2.05 -22.97 -16.34
CA ALA A 223 -2.00 -24.43 -16.32
C ALA A 223 -0.61 -24.95 -16.73
N ALA A 224 0.03 -24.30 -17.70
CA ALA A 224 1.45 -24.53 -18.01
C ALA A 224 2.37 -24.02 -16.90
N GLY A 225 2.00 -22.93 -16.23
CA GLY A 225 2.68 -22.37 -15.07
C GLY A 225 2.76 -23.34 -13.91
N ALA A 226 1.67 -24.00 -13.56
CA ALA A 226 1.64 -25.05 -12.53
C ALA A 226 2.65 -26.18 -12.82
N ARG A 227 2.81 -26.56 -14.09
CA ARG A 227 3.81 -27.56 -14.52
C ARG A 227 5.23 -27.01 -14.41
N ALA A 228 5.47 -25.77 -14.81
CA ALA A 228 6.78 -25.11 -14.74
C ALA A 228 7.21 -24.83 -13.29
N PHE A 229 6.26 -24.55 -12.40
CA PHE A 229 6.47 -24.26 -10.98
C PHE A 229 7.08 -25.43 -10.21
N ARG A 230 7.06 -26.66 -10.75
CA ARG A 230 7.75 -27.82 -10.15
C ARG A 230 9.23 -27.55 -9.84
N ARG A 231 9.89 -26.64 -10.58
CA ARG A 231 11.27 -26.19 -10.32
C ARG A 231 11.42 -25.34 -9.05
N CYS A 232 10.34 -24.70 -8.62
CA CYS A 232 10.26 -23.82 -7.45
C CYS A 232 9.70 -24.55 -6.22
N ALA A 233 8.90 -25.60 -6.42
CA ALA A 233 8.17 -26.32 -5.38
C ALA A 233 9.07 -27.00 -4.30
N ALA A 234 10.34 -27.27 -4.61
CA ALA A 234 11.30 -27.77 -3.63
C ALA A 234 11.65 -26.72 -2.56
N CYS A 235 11.63 -25.43 -2.94
CA CYS A 235 11.99 -24.33 -2.04
C CYS A 235 10.79 -23.54 -1.55
N HIS A 236 9.67 -23.56 -2.27
CA HIS A 236 8.53 -22.69 -1.99
C HIS A 236 7.24 -23.50 -1.81
N GLU A 237 6.33 -22.92 -1.02
CA GLU A 237 4.96 -23.37 -0.88
C GLU A 237 4.02 -22.35 -1.51
N VAL A 238 2.98 -22.80 -2.19
CA VAL A 238 1.99 -21.94 -2.87
C VAL A 238 0.56 -22.18 -2.41
N LYS A 239 0.30 -23.29 -1.70
CA LYS A 239 -1.04 -23.67 -1.24
C LYS A 239 -1.31 -23.32 0.23
N SER A 240 -0.25 -23.00 0.97
CA SER A 240 -0.34 -22.64 2.39
C SER A 240 0.79 -21.70 2.76
N GLU A 241 0.63 -20.97 3.86
CA GLU A 241 1.63 -20.00 4.34
C GLU A 241 2.85 -20.65 5.00
N LYS A 242 3.15 -21.90 4.64
CA LYS A 242 4.28 -22.65 5.20
C LYS A 242 5.58 -22.30 4.50
N ASN A 243 6.49 -21.66 5.23
CA ASN A 243 7.86 -21.43 4.76
C ASN A 243 8.65 -22.75 4.63
N LYS A 244 9.50 -22.85 3.60
CA LYS A 244 10.43 -23.96 3.36
C LYS A 244 11.85 -23.41 3.26
N VAL A 245 12.66 -23.89 2.31
CA VAL A 245 13.99 -23.33 2.00
C VAL A 245 13.88 -21.85 1.60
N GLY A 246 12.80 -21.50 0.91
CA GLY A 246 12.36 -20.15 0.61
C GLY A 246 11.04 -19.81 1.32
N PRO A 247 10.64 -18.53 1.30
CA PRO A 247 9.35 -18.10 1.86
C PRO A 247 8.18 -18.71 1.08
N HIS A 248 7.00 -18.81 1.68
CA HIS A 248 5.80 -19.14 0.91
C HIS A 248 5.50 -18.07 -0.15
N LEU A 249 4.83 -18.47 -1.23
CA LEU A 249 4.49 -17.64 -2.38
C LEU A 249 2.97 -17.42 -2.53
N VAL A 250 2.18 -17.84 -1.54
CA VAL A 250 0.76 -17.45 -1.41
C VAL A 250 0.67 -15.93 -1.49
N GLY A 251 -0.11 -15.41 -2.43
CA GLY A 251 -0.29 -13.97 -2.65
C GLY A 251 1.01 -13.22 -2.94
N VAL A 252 1.97 -13.82 -3.66
CA VAL A 252 3.26 -13.16 -3.92
C VAL A 252 3.15 -12.01 -4.92
N VAL A 253 2.25 -12.09 -5.90
CA VAL A 253 2.09 -11.02 -6.89
C VAL A 253 1.43 -9.81 -6.22
N GLY A 254 2.06 -8.66 -6.30
CA GLY A 254 1.68 -7.43 -5.59
C GLY A 254 2.29 -7.28 -4.19
N ARG A 255 2.90 -8.33 -3.63
CA ARG A 255 3.48 -8.29 -2.27
C ARG A 255 4.85 -7.64 -2.24
N ALA A 256 5.15 -6.87 -1.19
CA ALA A 256 6.49 -6.35 -0.94
C ALA A 256 7.52 -7.50 -0.75
N ALA A 257 8.69 -7.37 -1.36
CA ALA A 257 9.80 -8.28 -1.15
C ALA A 257 10.26 -8.26 0.31
N GLY A 258 10.69 -9.41 0.84
CA GLY A 258 11.20 -9.48 2.22
C GLY A 258 10.15 -9.34 3.34
N SER A 259 8.85 -9.36 3.04
CA SER A 259 7.78 -8.96 3.99
C SER A 259 7.24 -10.05 4.93
N ILE A 260 7.55 -11.34 4.70
CA ILE A 260 7.05 -12.43 5.57
C ILE A 260 7.82 -12.45 6.90
N LYS A 261 7.13 -12.13 7.99
CA LYS A 261 7.72 -11.97 9.33
C LYS A 261 8.44 -13.21 9.85
N ASP A 262 7.90 -14.40 9.55
CA ASP A 262 8.43 -15.68 10.05
C ASP A 262 9.44 -16.34 9.08
N TYR A 263 10.04 -15.56 8.18
CA TYR A 263 11.09 -16.04 7.27
C TYR A 263 12.37 -15.21 7.37
N ARG A 264 13.52 -15.89 7.48
CA ARG A 264 14.82 -15.23 7.57
C ARG A 264 15.41 -14.92 6.19
N TYR A 265 15.08 -13.75 5.67
CA TYR A 265 15.61 -13.23 4.41
C TYR A 265 17.13 -12.98 4.42
N SER A 266 17.70 -12.74 3.24
CA SER A 266 19.02 -12.09 3.10
C SER A 266 18.89 -10.61 3.39
N GLU A 267 19.97 -9.97 3.84
CA GLU A 267 20.02 -8.52 4.04
C GLU A 267 19.54 -7.75 2.80
N ALA A 268 20.05 -8.10 1.62
CA ALA A 268 19.61 -7.50 0.36
C ALA A 268 18.09 -7.64 0.09
N MET A 269 17.47 -8.73 0.54
CA MET A 269 16.04 -8.98 0.33
C MET A 269 15.18 -8.35 1.44
N SER A 270 15.72 -8.19 2.65
CA SER A 270 15.05 -7.48 3.75
C SER A 270 15.07 -5.96 3.57
N SER A 271 16.11 -5.44 2.92
CA SER A 271 16.34 -3.99 2.80
C SER A 271 15.92 -3.41 1.44
N THR A 272 15.26 -4.20 0.58
CA THR A 272 14.84 -3.74 -0.74
C THR A 272 13.42 -3.18 -0.71
N ALA A 273 13.17 -2.16 -1.54
CA ALA A 273 11.84 -1.60 -1.78
C ALA A 273 11.10 -2.27 -2.96
N ILE A 274 11.58 -3.42 -3.45
CA ILE A 274 10.93 -4.14 -4.55
C ILE A 274 9.52 -4.59 -4.13
N VAL A 275 8.53 -4.29 -4.96
CA VAL A 275 7.20 -4.90 -4.92
C VAL A 275 7.11 -5.91 -6.06
N TRP A 276 6.60 -7.11 -5.77
CA TRP A 276 6.53 -8.22 -6.72
C TRP A 276 5.41 -8.07 -7.76
N THR A 277 5.55 -7.12 -8.67
CA THR A 277 4.74 -7.01 -9.89
C THR A 277 5.11 -8.09 -10.92
N PRO A 278 4.27 -8.39 -11.93
CA PRO A 278 4.65 -9.29 -13.02
C PRO A 278 6.01 -8.96 -13.66
N GLU A 279 6.33 -7.67 -13.83
CA GLU A 279 7.57 -7.21 -14.44
C GLU A 279 8.77 -7.47 -13.54
N THR A 280 8.68 -7.06 -12.27
CA THR A 280 9.77 -7.20 -11.31
C THR A 280 10.01 -8.67 -10.95
N LEU A 281 8.94 -9.46 -10.80
CA LEU A 281 9.04 -10.91 -10.63
C LEU A 281 9.68 -11.54 -11.86
N GLY A 282 9.30 -11.08 -13.06
CA GLY A 282 9.84 -11.55 -14.32
C GLY A 282 11.35 -11.33 -14.44
N GLU A 283 11.81 -10.12 -14.16
CA GLU A 283 13.25 -9.79 -14.17
C GLU A 283 14.01 -10.52 -13.07
N PHE A 284 13.45 -10.62 -11.87
CA PHE A 284 14.05 -11.35 -10.77
C PHE A 284 14.21 -12.84 -11.08
N LEU A 285 13.20 -13.49 -11.68
CA LEU A 285 13.24 -14.91 -12.02
C LEU A 285 14.23 -15.25 -13.15
N LYS A 286 14.61 -14.28 -14.00
CA LYS A 286 15.65 -14.47 -15.03
C LYS A 286 17.02 -14.71 -14.42
N ASP A 287 17.40 -13.89 -13.44
CA ASP A 287 18.66 -14.04 -12.71
C ASP A 287 18.60 -13.30 -11.35
N PRO A 288 18.21 -13.99 -10.26
CA PRO A 288 18.04 -13.35 -8.96
C PRO A 288 19.30 -12.68 -8.43
N LYS A 289 20.47 -13.30 -8.63
CA LYS A 289 21.74 -12.78 -8.13
C LYS A 289 22.20 -11.54 -8.87
N LYS A 290 21.83 -11.42 -10.14
CA LYS A 290 22.08 -10.20 -10.92
C LYS A 290 21.08 -9.10 -10.58
N TYR A 291 19.80 -9.45 -10.46
CA TYR A 291 18.74 -8.48 -10.18
C TYR A 291 18.85 -7.90 -8.76
N LEU A 292 19.11 -8.75 -7.77
CA LEU A 292 19.30 -8.35 -6.38
C LEU A 292 20.58 -8.99 -5.80
N PRO A 293 21.74 -8.34 -5.99
CA PRO A 293 23.00 -8.82 -5.43
C PRO A 293 22.91 -9.04 -3.92
N GLY A 294 23.36 -10.20 -3.45
CA GLY A 294 23.23 -10.60 -2.04
C GLY A 294 21.95 -11.38 -1.70
N THR A 295 21.05 -11.60 -2.67
CA THR A 295 19.92 -12.52 -2.47
C THR A 295 20.40 -13.96 -2.23
N LYS A 296 19.73 -14.65 -1.30
CA LYS A 296 19.92 -16.09 -1.06
C LYS A 296 19.28 -16.97 -2.14
N MET A 297 18.39 -16.43 -2.98
CA MET A 297 17.75 -17.20 -4.03
C MET A 297 18.73 -17.49 -5.18
N VAL A 298 18.89 -18.77 -5.53
CA VAL A 298 19.83 -19.22 -6.56
C VAL A 298 19.16 -19.75 -7.83
N ALA A 299 17.87 -20.05 -7.75
CA ALA A 299 17.11 -20.62 -8.87
C ALA A 299 16.86 -19.56 -9.94
N LYS A 300 17.14 -19.89 -11.21
CA LYS A 300 16.92 -19.00 -12.34
C LYS A 300 16.27 -19.71 -13.51
N LEU A 301 15.49 -18.97 -14.28
CA LEU A 301 14.76 -19.47 -15.44
C LEU A 301 15.31 -18.85 -16.72
N LYS A 302 15.55 -19.70 -17.73
CA LYS A 302 16.13 -19.27 -19.02
C LYS A 302 15.11 -18.86 -20.06
N LYS A 303 13.89 -19.40 -19.97
CA LYS A 303 12.84 -19.22 -20.98
C LYS A 303 11.84 -18.19 -20.49
N GLN A 304 11.68 -17.09 -21.24
CA GLN A 304 10.69 -16.06 -20.93
C GLN A 304 9.28 -16.66 -20.79
N LYS A 305 8.90 -17.55 -21.71
CA LYS A 305 7.62 -18.25 -21.66
C LYS A 305 7.39 -19.04 -20.37
N ASP A 306 8.43 -19.65 -19.78
CA ASP A 306 8.29 -20.36 -18.50
C ASP A 306 8.05 -19.36 -17.36
N ILE A 307 8.68 -18.18 -17.43
CA ILE A 307 8.53 -17.10 -16.45
C ILE A 307 7.11 -16.52 -16.50
N ASP A 308 6.64 -16.15 -17.69
CA ASP A 308 5.30 -15.56 -17.88
C ASP A 308 4.20 -16.52 -17.39
N ASN A 309 4.33 -17.82 -17.72
CA ASN A 309 3.41 -18.86 -17.26
C ASN A 309 3.43 -19.03 -15.74
N ILE A 310 4.61 -19.00 -15.09
CA ILE A 310 4.72 -19.08 -13.62
C ILE A 310 4.08 -17.87 -12.97
N ILE A 311 4.29 -16.67 -13.52
CA ILE A 311 3.67 -15.44 -13.00
C ILE A 311 2.15 -15.51 -13.11
N ALA A 312 1.62 -15.97 -14.25
CA ALA A 312 0.18 -16.22 -14.42
C ALA A 312 -0.38 -17.16 -13.36
N TYR A 313 0.30 -18.29 -13.14
CA TYR A 313 -0.09 -19.26 -12.11
C TYR A 313 -0.06 -18.68 -10.69
N LEU A 314 0.95 -17.86 -10.36
CA LEU A 314 1.05 -17.22 -9.05
C LEU A 314 0.03 -16.09 -8.86
N ALA A 315 -0.35 -15.40 -9.95
CA ALA A 315 -1.33 -14.33 -9.94
C ALA A 315 -2.78 -14.85 -9.79
N GLU A 316 -3.12 -15.99 -10.40
CA GLU A 316 -4.45 -16.60 -10.27
C GLU A 316 -4.73 -17.17 -8.88
N GLY A 317 -3.68 -17.47 -8.11
CA GLY A 317 -3.81 -18.12 -6.81
C GLY A 317 -3.89 -19.65 -6.96
N PRO A 318 -2.79 -20.36 -6.73
CA PRO A 318 -2.77 -21.81 -6.83
C PRO A 318 -3.74 -22.55 -5.88
N GLU A 319 -4.72 -23.25 -6.43
CA GLU A 319 -5.50 -24.29 -5.73
C GLU A 319 -4.63 -25.49 -5.33
#